data_AF-A0A260ZQ97-F1
#
_entry.id   AF-A0A260ZQ97-F1
#
_cell.length_a   1.000
_cell.length_b   1.000
_cell.length_c   1.000
_cell.angle_alpha   90.00
_cell.angle_beta   90.00
_cell.angle_gamma   90.00
#
_symmetry.space_group_name_H-M   'P 1'
#
loop_
_entity.id
_entity.type
_entity.pdbx_description
1 polymer ?
#
loop_
_entity_poly.entity_id
_entity_poly.type
_entity_poly.pdbx_seq_one_letter_code
_entity_poly.pdbx_strand_id
1 'polypeptide(L)'
;MLSIFYLVFFISLIFLTAETHVLTVKGHLQCAEYPASAVTVKLWKNSEKSIIDDTHSDKQGNFQLSADTIEKDYTPYIVVYHDCDDGVKPGQRKLKFQIPKYYIGSESAFDLGSFNLETRVKHNEERQKHVDRRRRRREFVVVEKKRTTRNVFKMHYCCYALLIAITIGHSLAFRLQGVAVKGKLTCGGKPWKNAKVKLYDIDTNPGDSDDLLDEKYTDKDGEFRVDGTTREMTPIDPVLYIYHDCEDSIKTNKLRVSAMSKEDNINNTKKVYTFRTSHCMDGHRDIESGDRVSGTG
;
A
#
# COMPACT_ATOMS: atom_id res chain seq x y z
N MET A 1 8.08 54.19 8.39
CA MET A 1 9.12 53.45 9.15
C MET A 1 8.51 52.43 10.12
N LEU A 2 7.62 52.82 11.04
CA LEU A 2 7.01 51.86 11.99
C LEU A 2 6.12 50.78 11.35
N SER A 3 5.33 51.11 10.32
CA SER A 3 4.43 50.15 9.66
C SER A 3 5.17 49.02 8.91
N ILE A 4 6.36 49.29 8.37
CA ILE A 4 7.20 48.29 7.71
C ILE A 4 7.83 47.34 8.74
N PHE A 5 8.17 47.85 9.93
CA PHE A 5 8.65 47.01 11.05
C PHE A 5 7.56 46.06 11.56
N TYR A 6 6.31 46.51 11.71
CA TYR A 6 5.22 45.61 12.10
C TYR A 6 4.89 44.58 11.02
N LEU A 7 4.95 44.96 9.74
CA LEU A 7 4.71 44.04 8.63
C LEU A 7 5.81 42.97 8.54
N VAL A 8 7.09 43.34 8.71
CA VAL A 8 8.22 42.38 8.73
C VAL A 8 8.19 41.51 9.99
N PHE A 9 7.75 42.05 11.13
CA PHE A 9 7.59 41.30 12.39
C PHE A 9 6.43 40.28 12.30
N PHE A 10 5.29 40.66 11.71
CA PHE A 10 4.18 39.74 11.43
C PHE A 10 4.54 38.70 10.36
N ILE A 11 5.26 39.07 9.31
CA ILE A 11 5.78 38.12 8.31
C ILE A 11 6.81 37.17 8.93
N SER A 12 7.59 37.62 9.93
CA SER A 12 8.49 36.77 10.73
C SER A 12 7.79 35.91 11.78
N LEU A 13 6.58 36.28 12.22
CA LEU A 13 5.72 35.45 13.07
C LEU A 13 4.95 34.41 12.26
N ILE A 14 4.74 34.68 10.95
CA ILE A 14 4.21 33.75 9.95
C ILE A 14 5.30 32.78 9.44
N PHE A 15 6.58 32.94 9.84
CA PHE A 15 7.59 31.89 9.65
C PHE A 15 7.24 30.67 10.51
N LEU A 16 6.39 29.83 9.94
CA LEU A 16 6.28 28.38 10.06
C LEU A 16 6.76 27.81 11.39
N THR A 17 5.83 27.66 12.33
CA THR A 17 5.83 26.42 13.12
C THR A 17 5.44 25.30 12.16
N ALA A 18 6.40 24.73 11.45
CA ALA A 18 6.18 23.46 10.78
C ALA A 18 5.93 22.44 11.90
N GLU A 19 4.69 21.99 12.04
CA GLU A 19 4.31 21.00 13.03
C GLU A 19 4.97 19.68 12.64
N THR A 20 6.03 19.31 13.38
CA THR A 20 6.74 18.05 13.17
C THR A 20 6.02 16.95 13.92
N HIS A 21 5.54 15.94 13.21
CA HIS A 21 4.93 14.76 13.79
C HIS A 21 6.01 13.72 14.09
N VAL A 22 6.06 13.27 15.34
CA VAL A 22 6.94 12.18 15.78
C VAL A 22 6.16 10.87 15.72
N LEU A 23 6.82 9.80 15.28
CA LEU A 23 6.31 8.44 15.31
C LEU A 23 7.33 7.56 16.04
N THR A 24 6.84 6.78 17.00
CA THR A 24 7.63 5.73 17.65
C THR A 24 6.92 4.40 17.48
N VAL A 25 7.65 3.38 17.05
CA VAL A 25 7.16 2.01 16.87
C VAL A 25 7.99 1.08 17.73
N LYS A 26 7.35 0.17 18.44
CA LYS A 26 8.03 -0.86 19.23
C LYS A 26 7.28 -2.19 19.15
N GLY A 27 7.93 -3.24 19.60
CA GLY A 27 7.31 -4.55 19.73
C GLY A 27 8.31 -5.62 20.16
N HIS A 28 7.80 -6.84 20.25
CA HIS A 28 8.54 -8.03 20.68
C HIS A 28 8.36 -9.14 19.65
N LEU A 29 9.45 -9.71 19.16
CA LEU A 29 9.44 -10.76 18.14
C LEU A 29 9.80 -12.11 18.76
N GLN A 30 9.02 -13.13 18.40
CA GLN A 30 9.21 -14.51 18.85
C GLN A 30 9.35 -15.44 17.65
N CYS A 31 10.07 -16.53 17.84
CA CYS A 31 10.13 -17.66 16.91
C CYS A 31 9.81 -18.91 17.73
N ALA A 32 8.62 -19.48 17.52
CA ALA A 32 8.02 -20.41 18.46
C ALA A 32 7.90 -19.79 19.86
N GLU A 33 8.46 -20.47 20.86
CA GLU A 33 8.49 -20.04 22.26
C GLU A 33 9.71 -19.18 22.63
N TYR A 34 10.65 -18.99 21.70
CA TYR A 34 11.92 -18.30 21.96
C TYR A 34 11.90 -16.85 21.47
N PRO A 35 12.54 -15.91 22.19
CA PRO A 35 12.75 -14.56 21.70
C PRO A 35 13.57 -14.55 20.40
N ALA A 36 13.07 -13.88 19.37
CA ALA A 36 13.73 -13.82 18.07
C ALA A 36 14.73 -12.67 18.04
N SER A 37 15.99 -12.97 18.36
CA SER A 37 17.09 -11.98 18.39
C SER A 37 17.69 -11.70 17.01
N ALA A 38 18.29 -10.51 16.86
CA ALA A 38 19.00 -10.08 15.65
C ALA A 38 18.16 -10.09 14.35
N VAL A 39 16.84 -10.06 14.48
CA VAL A 39 15.89 -9.95 13.37
C VAL A 39 15.92 -8.52 12.86
N THR A 40 16.08 -8.34 11.55
CA THR A 40 16.14 -6.99 10.96
C THR A 40 14.73 -6.42 10.83
N VAL A 41 14.52 -5.22 11.38
CA VAL A 41 13.26 -4.48 11.26
C VAL A 41 13.56 -3.13 10.63
N LYS A 42 12.84 -2.78 9.58
CA LYS A 42 13.00 -1.51 8.85
C LYS A 42 11.70 -0.74 8.83
N LEU A 43 11.76 0.55 9.13
CA LEU A 43 10.65 1.49 8.97
C LEU A 43 10.74 2.12 7.59
N TRP A 44 9.67 2.00 6.81
CA TRP A 44 9.61 2.47 5.44
C TRP A 44 8.57 3.57 5.28
N LYS A 45 8.87 4.48 4.35
CA LYS A 45 7.95 5.46 3.82
C LYS A 45 7.30 4.90 2.55
N ASN A 46 5.96 4.89 2.47
CA ASN A 46 5.27 4.33 1.31
C ASN A 46 5.50 5.14 0.02
N SER A 47 5.44 6.48 0.10
CA SER A 47 5.51 7.37 -1.06
C SER A 47 6.84 7.34 -1.83
N GLU A 48 7.95 6.94 -1.17
CA GLU A 48 9.28 6.99 -1.78
C GLU A 48 9.98 5.62 -1.82
N LYS A 49 9.37 4.56 -1.28
CA LYS A 49 10.05 3.28 -1.00
C LYS A 49 11.42 3.53 -0.35
N SER A 50 11.50 4.48 0.58
CA SER A 50 12.72 4.86 1.28
C SER A 50 12.69 4.33 2.71
N ILE A 51 13.86 3.89 3.20
CA ILE A 51 14.03 3.45 4.59
C ILE A 51 14.25 4.71 5.42
N ILE A 52 13.43 4.87 6.45
CA ILE A 52 13.47 5.98 7.38
C ILE A 52 14.41 5.66 8.53
N ASP A 53 14.19 4.51 9.15
CA ASP A 53 15.00 3.98 10.24
C ASP A 53 15.11 2.45 10.12
N ASP A 54 16.19 1.90 10.67
CA ASP A 54 16.43 0.47 10.70
C ASP A 54 17.11 0.02 12.00
N THR A 55 16.66 -1.14 12.49
CA THR A 55 17.15 -1.72 13.72
C THR A 55 17.21 -3.24 13.63
N HIS A 56 17.79 -3.85 14.66
CA HIS A 56 17.74 -5.28 14.88
C HIS A 56 17.10 -5.52 16.23
N SER A 57 16.29 -6.58 16.33
CA SER A 57 15.78 -7.00 17.63
C SER A 57 16.91 -7.38 18.58
N ASP A 58 16.76 -7.06 19.86
CA ASP A 58 17.75 -7.36 20.89
C ASP A 58 17.74 -8.87 21.25
N LYS A 59 18.51 -9.26 22.28
CA LYS A 59 18.58 -10.66 22.75
C LYS A 59 17.24 -11.16 23.31
N GLN A 60 16.38 -10.24 23.73
CA GLN A 60 15.04 -10.50 24.22
C GLN A 60 13.99 -10.33 23.11
N GLY A 61 14.39 -10.18 21.85
CA GLY A 61 13.45 -10.05 20.73
C GLY A 61 12.76 -8.67 20.63
N ASN A 62 13.11 -7.71 21.47
CA ASN A 62 12.49 -6.38 21.44
C ASN A 62 13.11 -5.51 20.36
N PHE A 63 12.30 -4.65 19.75
CA PHE A 63 12.77 -3.63 18.82
C PHE A 63 12.06 -2.30 19.06
N GLN A 64 12.72 -1.21 18.66
CA GLN A 64 12.15 0.13 18.65
C GLN A 64 12.73 0.92 17.46
N LEU A 65 11.85 1.66 16.79
CA LEU A 65 12.15 2.52 15.64
C LEU A 65 11.47 3.86 15.85
N SER A 66 12.07 4.93 15.34
CA SER A 66 11.51 6.29 15.43
C SER A 66 11.63 7.03 14.10
N ALA A 67 10.69 7.94 13.85
CA ALA A 67 10.70 8.79 12.68
C ALA A 67 10.08 10.15 12.99
N ASP A 68 10.60 11.19 12.36
CA ASP A 68 10.04 12.53 12.37
C ASP A 68 9.57 12.89 10.96
N THR A 69 8.39 13.49 10.84
CA THR A 69 7.83 13.91 9.56
C THR A 69 7.11 15.25 9.67
N ILE A 70 7.07 15.99 8.56
CA ILE A 70 6.26 17.20 8.39
C ILE A 70 5.11 16.97 7.39
N GLU A 71 4.95 15.72 6.92
CA GLU A 71 4.00 15.37 5.87
C GLU A 71 2.62 15.08 6.44
N LYS A 72 1.58 15.66 5.80
CA LYS A 72 0.18 15.49 6.20
C LYS A 72 -0.41 14.14 5.79
N ASP A 73 0.10 13.54 4.71
CA ASP A 73 -0.30 12.20 4.26
C ASP A 73 0.89 11.26 4.33
N TYR A 74 1.18 10.83 5.56
CA TYR A 74 2.28 9.95 5.90
C TYR A 74 1.72 8.57 6.25
N THR A 75 2.05 7.55 5.45
CA THR A 75 1.58 6.17 5.61
C THR A 75 2.76 5.21 5.79
N PRO A 76 3.46 5.25 6.93
CA PRO A 76 4.61 4.40 7.15
C PRO A 76 4.20 2.95 7.44
N TYR A 77 5.10 2.03 7.14
CA TYR A 77 4.96 0.63 7.50
C TYR A 77 6.31 0.08 7.96
N ILE A 78 6.27 -0.93 8.82
CA ILE A 78 7.48 -1.69 9.18
C ILE A 78 7.56 -2.96 8.35
N VAL A 79 8.77 -3.36 8.02
CA VAL A 79 9.07 -4.65 7.39
C VAL A 79 10.01 -5.43 8.30
N VAL A 80 9.58 -6.63 8.67
CA VAL A 80 10.37 -7.58 9.45
C VAL A 80 10.96 -8.61 8.50
N TYR A 81 12.29 -8.75 8.53
CA TYR A 81 13.04 -9.72 7.72
C TYR A 81 13.58 -10.83 8.62
N HIS A 82 13.16 -12.07 8.38
CA HIS A 82 13.49 -13.19 9.26
C HIS A 82 13.60 -14.52 8.52
N ASP A 83 14.25 -15.48 9.17
CA ASP A 83 14.44 -16.85 8.67
C ASP A 83 13.81 -17.89 9.62
N CYS A 84 12.97 -17.46 10.57
CA CYS A 84 12.22 -18.35 11.47
C CYS A 84 11.37 -19.37 10.69
N ASP A 85 11.51 -20.66 11.04
CA ASP A 85 10.90 -21.83 10.37
C ASP A 85 11.10 -21.86 8.83
N ASP A 86 12.16 -21.24 8.31
CA ASP A 86 12.31 -21.08 6.86
C ASP A 86 13.14 -22.18 6.17
N GLY A 87 13.90 -22.97 6.94
CA GLY A 87 14.80 -23.99 6.42
C GLY A 87 15.94 -23.40 5.57
N VAL A 88 16.30 -24.07 4.47
CA VAL A 88 17.37 -23.63 3.54
C VAL A 88 16.76 -23.10 2.25
N LYS A 89 16.07 -21.95 2.33
CA LYS A 89 15.51 -21.26 1.16
C LYS A 89 16.30 -19.99 0.85
N PRO A 90 16.41 -19.58 -0.43
CA PRO A 90 17.15 -18.38 -0.79
C PRO A 90 16.40 -17.11 -0.38
N GLY A 91 17.11 -16.22 0.34
CA GLY A 91 16.58 -14.94 0.79
C GLY A 91 15.70 -15.05 2.04
N GLN A 92 15.46 -13.92 2.70
CA GLN A 92 14.72 -13.87 3.96
C GLN A 92 13.23 -13.64 3.73
N ARG A 93 12.39 -14.19 4.61
CA ARG A 93 10.94 -13.96 4.65
C ARG A 93 10.68 -12.49 5.02
N LYS A 94 9.62 -11.90 4.46
CA LYS A 94 9.18 -10.53 4.76
C LYS A 94 7.78 -10.53 5.35
N LEU A 95 7.61 -9.81 6.45
CA LEU A 95 6.29 -9.44 6.97
C LEU A 95 6.17 -7.92 7.00
N LYS A 96 5.11 -7.39 6.38
CA LYS A 96 4.84 -5.95 6.32
C LYS A 96 3.69 -5.62 7.26
N PHE A 97 3.86 -4.62 8.12
CA PHE A 97 2.82 -4.12 9.01
C PHE A 97 2.63 -2.64 8.79
N GLN A 98 1.43 -2.26 8.37
CA GLN A 98 1.06 -0.87 8.24
C GLN A 98 0.81 -0.25 9.62
N ILE A 99 1.27 0.98 9.80
CA ILE A 99 1.09 1.71 11.05
C ILE A 99 -0.20 2.53 10.96
N PRO A 100 -1.11 2.43 11.95
CA PRO A 100 -2.34 3.22 11.95
C PRO A 100 -2.03 4.72 12.03
N LYS A 101 -2.77 5.53 11.25
CA LYS A 101 -2.59 7.00 11.20
C LYS A 101 -2.68 7.68 12.56
N TYR A 102 -3.42 7.11 13.51
CA TYR A 102 -3.57 7.63 14.87
C TYR A 102 -2.23 7.79 15.63
N TYR A 103 -1.24 6.95 15.38
CA TYR A 103 0.04 6.98 16.10
C TYR A 103 1.06 7.96 15.50
N ILE A 104 0.69 8.66 14.43
CA ILE A 104 1.55 9.60 13.73
C ILE A 104 1.35 10.98 14.35
N GLY A 105 2.39 11.53 14.98
CA GLY A 105 2.29 12.79 15.72
C GLY A 105 1.64 12.64 17.09
N SER A 106 1.33 11.41 17.51
CA SER A 106 0.91 11.10 18.88
C SER A 106 2.13 10.99 19.79
N GLU A 107 1.98 11.35 21.05
CA GLU A 107 2.98 11.07 22.08
C GLU A 107 3.05 9.56 22.41
N SER A 108 2.03 8.79 22.01
CA SER A 108 1.96 7.36 22.23
C SER A 108 2.70 6.59 21.13
N ALA A 109 3.56 5.66 21.54
CA ALA A 109 4.19 4.72 20.61
C ALA A 109 3.19 3.69 20.09
N PHE A 110 3.27 3.34 18.81
CA PHE A 110 2.60 2.18 18.24
C PHE A 110 3.32 0.91 18.72
N ASP A 111 2.61 0.10 19.51
CA ASP A 111 3.12 -1.18 20.01
C ASP A 111 2.53 -2.33 19.18
N LEU A 112 3.38 -3.04 18.44
CA LEU A 112 2.99 -4.24 17.70
C LEU A 112 2.59 -5.40 18.65
N GLY A 113 2.96 -5.29 19.93
CA GLY A 113 2.84 -6.37 20.90
C GLY A 113 3.86 -7.48 20.65
N SER A 114 3.49 -8.69 21.05
CA SER A 114 4.30 -9.90 20.82
C SER A 114 3.86 -10.60 19.54
N PHE A 115 4.79 -10.76 18.60
CA PHE A 115 4.50 -11.33 17.29
C PHE A 115 5.34 -12.59 17.03
N ASN A 116 4.69 -13.73 16.80
CA ASN A 116 5.37 -14.97 16.42
C ASN A 116 5.61 -15.05 14.90
N LEU A 117 6.88 -15.13 14.52
CA LEU A 117 7.38 -15.13 13.15
C LEU A 117 7.16 -16.47 12.42
N GLU A 118 6.67 -17.52 13.08
CA GLU A 118 6.27 -18.77 12.43
C GLU A 118 5.00 -18.61 11.57
N THR A 119 4.28 -17.50 11.74
CA THR A 119 3.04 -17.25 11.00
C THR A 119 3.21 -17.47 9.49
N ARG A 120 2.28 -18.18 8.88
CA ARG A 120 2.33 -18.54 7.46
C ARG A 120 1.38 -17.64 6.68
N VAL A 121 1.92 -16.72 5.88
CA VAL A 121 1.16 -15.93 4.92
C VAL A 121 0.90 -16.83 3.70
N LYS A 122 -0.33 -17.34 3.53
CA LYS A 122 -0.70 -18.19 2.37
C LYS A 122 -0.97 -17.33 1.13
N HIS A 123 -0.62 -17.87 -0.04
CA HIS A 123 -0.58 -17.24 -1.38
C HIS A 123 0.27 -15.95 -1.41
N ASN A 124 1.46 -16.03 -2.02
CA ASN A 124 2.42 -14.92 -2.24
C ASN A 124 3.27 -14.47 -1.03
N GLU A 125 3.96 -15.42 -0.38
CA GLU A 125 5.05 -15.08 0.54
C GLU A 125 6.15 -14.27 -0.18
N GLU A 126 6.28 -12.98 0.18
CA GLU A 126 7.34 -12.12 -0.36
C GLU A 126 8.70 -12.42 0.30
N ARG A 127 9.75 -12.51 -0.53
CA ARG A 127 11.14 -12.74 -0.08
C ARG A 127 12.07 -11.59 -0.46
N GLN A 128 13.12 -11.36 0.33
CA GLN A 128 14.22 -10.47 -0.02
C GLN A 128 15.47 -11.28 -0.35
N LYS A 129 16.01 -11.13 -1.56
CA LYS A 129 17.26 -11.80 -1.96
C LYS A 129 18.50 -11.25 -1.23
N HIS A 130 18.54 -9.94 -1.02
CA HIS A 130 19.63 -9.25 -0.29
C HIS A 130 19.05 -8.22 0.67
N VAL A 131 19.28 -8.42 1.97
CA VAL A 131 18.95 -7.42 2.99
C VAL A 131 20.23 -6.63 3.25
N ASP A 132 20.31 -5.44 2.66
CA ASP A 132 21.43 -4.52 2.94
C ASP A 132 21.40 -4.17 4.43
N ARG A 133 22.41 -4.67 5.16
CA ARG A 133 22.68 -4.28 6.54
C ARG A 133 23.44 -2.95 6.49
N ARG A 134 22.77 -1.86 6.87
CA ARG A 134 23.45 -0.59 7.11
C ARG A 134 24.37 -0.78 8.32
N ARG A 135 25.69 -0.90 8.08
CA ARG A 135 26.69 -0.80 9.15
C ARG A 135 26.63 0.63 9.68
N ARG A 136 25.94 0.86 10.81
CA ARG A 136 26.05 2.12 11.56
C ARG A 136 27.50 2.29 12.01
N ARG A 137 28.32 2.93 11.18
CA ARG A 137 29.56 3.53 11.64
C ARG A 137 29.13 4.71 12.51
N ARG A 138 29.12 4.53 13.83
CA ARG A 138 28.99 5.63 14.77
C ARG A 138 30.22 6.52 14.58
N GLU A 139 30.15 7.51 13.69
CA GLU A 139 31.03 8.67 13.80
C GLU A 139 30.46 9.53 14.92
N PHE A 140 31.14 9.50 16.05
CA PHE A 140 30.96 10.48 17.11
C PHE A 140 31.55 11.80 16.59
N VAL A 141 30.76 12.58 15.85
CA VAL A 141 31.18 13.91 15.39
C VAL A 141 31.06 14.86 16.57
N VAL A 142 32.18 15.11 17.24
CA VAL A 142 32.35 16.32 18.05
C VAL A 142 32.30 17.50 17.07
N VAL A 143 31.17 18.21 17.06
CA VAL A 143 31.00 19.41 16.23
C VAL A 143 31.78 20.54 16.87
N GLU A 144 32.99 20.80 16.37
CA GLU A 144 33.71 22.02 16.69
C GLU A 144 33.24 23.16 15.78
N LYS A 145 32.67 24.19 16.41
CA LYS A 145 31.97 25.29 15.75
C LYS A 145 32.96 26.35 15.25
N LYS A 146 33.23 26.40 13.95
CA LYS A 146 33.86 27.57 13.32
C LYS A 146 32.83 28.36 12.49
N ARG A 147 32.52 29.56 13.00
CA ARG A 147 31.76 30.60 12.28
C ARG A 147 32.61 31.17 11.15
N THR A 148 32.06 31.25 9.94
CA THR A 148 32.53 32.22 8.94
C THR A 148 31.35 32.67 8.08
N THR A 149 30.96 33.93 8.24
CA THR A 149 29.89 34.61 7.52
C THR A 149 30.46 35.39 6.33
N ARG A 150 30.05 35.06 5.10
CA ARG A 150 29.80 36.02 4.00
C ARG A 150 29.27 35.30 2.74
N ASN A 151 28.23 35.89 2.14
CA ASN A 151 27.65 35.65 0.79
C ASN A 151 26.49 34.65 0.63
N VAL A 152 25.42 34.78 1.43
CA VAL A 152 24.20 33.95 1.33
C VAL A 152 23.14 34.51 0.35
N PHE A 153 23.22 35.77 -0.08
CA PHE A 153 22.07 36.44 -0.73
C PHE A 153 21.91 36.23 -2.24
N LYS A 154 22.93 35.80 -2.99
CA LYS A 154 22.83 35.66 -4.47
C LYS A 154 22.47 34.24 -4.96
N MET A 155 22.50 33.25 -4.06
CA MET A 155 22.28 31.83 -4.39
C MET A 155 20.82 31.37 -4.18
N HIS A 156 20.07 32.06 -3.33
CA HIS A 156 18.67 31.72 -3.02
C HIS A 156 17.71 31.97 -4.19
N TYR A 157 17.94 33.00 -5.01
CA TYR A 157 17.04 33.36 -6.11
C TYR A 157 17.00 32.33 -7.25
N CYS A 158 18.13 31.66 -7.55
CA CYS A 158 18.17 30.60 -8.57
C CYS A 158 17.52 29.30 -8.07
N CYS A 159 17.72 28.94 -6.80
CA CYS A 159 17.09 27.75 -6.21
C CYS A 159 15.56 27.90 -6.11
N TYR A 160 15.07 29.11 -5.78
CA TYR A 160 13.64 29.37 -5.67
C TYR A 160 12.92 29.32 -7.04
N ALA A 161 13.56 29.82 -8.10
CA ALA A 161 13.05 29.72 -9.47
C ALA A 161 13.01 28.26 -9.97
N LEU A 162 14.01 27.44 -9.61
CA LEU A 162 14.06 26.02 -9.96
C LEU A 162 12.97 25.21 -9.23
N LEU A 163 12.73 25.51 -7.95
CA LEU A 163 11.68 24.86 -7.14
C LEU A 163 10.27 25.17 -7.65
N ILE A 164 10.01 26.39 -8.11
CA ILE A 164 8.71 26.76 -8.70
C ILE A 164 8.48 26.05 -10.05
N ALA A 165 9.53 25.87 -10.86
CA ALA A 165 9.42 25.11 -12.10
C ALA A 165 9.13 23.62 -11.85
N ILE A 166 9.67 23.04 -10.77
CA ILE A 166 9.43 21.65 -10.35
C ILE A 166 8.02 21.47 -9.78
N THR A 167 7.47 22.43 -9.04
CA THR A 167 6.11 22.33 -8.48
C THR A 167 5.01 22.46 -9.53
N ILE A 168 5.24 23.24 -10.59
CA ILE A 168 4.31 23.35 -11.73
C ILE A 168 4.29 22.05 -12.57
N GLY A 169 5.37 21.25 -12.55
CA GLY A 169 5.45 19.97 -13.26
C GLY A 169 4.75 18.78 -12.56
N HIS A 170 4.48 18.88 -11.26
CA HIS A 170 3.93 17.76 -10.46
C HIS A 170 2.40 17.68 -10.42
N SER A 171 1.67 18.67 -10.95
CA SER A 171 0.21 18.73 -10.85
C SER A 171 -0.56 17.87 -11.89
N LEU A 172 0.12 17.00 -12.65
CA LEU A 172 -0.49 16.15 -13.70
C LEU A 172 -0.30 14.63 -13.49
N ALA A 173 0.16 14.17 -12.33
CA ALA A 173 0.68 12.80 -12.19
C ALA A 173 -0.36 11.68 -11.88
N PHE A 174 -1.63 11.99 -11.62
CA PHE A 174 -2.65 10.96 -11.37
C PHE A 174 -3.36 10.56 -12.66
N ARG A 175 -3.22 9.30 -13.08
CA ARG A 175 -3.91 8.78 -14.26
C ARG A 175 -5.33 8.41 -13.89
N LEU A 176 -6.31 9.01 -14.57
CA LEU A 176 -7.69 8.54 -14.50
C LEU A 176 -7.77 7.21 -15.26
N GLN A 177 -8.11 6.14 -14.55
CA GLN A 177 -8.24 4.81 -15.10
C GLN A 177 -9.64 4.28 -14.83
N GLY A 178 -10.14 3.46 -15.75
CA GLY A 178 -11.47 2.90 -15.67
C GLY A 178 -11.52 1.45 -16.10
N VAL A 179 -12.48 0.75 -15.50
CA VAL A 179 -12.80 -0.63 -15.85
C VAL A 179 -14.31 -0.77 -16.01
N ALA A 180 -14.73 -1.62 -16.95
CA ALA A 180 -16.10 -2.12 -17.02
C ALA A 180 -16.08 -3.63 -17.17
N VAL A 181 -16.98 -4.31 -16.48
CA VAL A 181 -17.20 -5.75 -16.58
C VAL A 181 -18.66 -5.99 -16.93
N LYS A 182 -18.91 -6.79 -17.97
CA LYS A 182 -20.26 -7.28 -18.31
C LYS A 182 -20.28 -8.80 -18.33
N GLY A 183 -21.42 -9.40 -18.02
CA GLY A 183 -21.59 -10.85 -18.04
C GLY A 183 -23.03 -11.28 -17.82
N LYS A 184 -23.25 -12.60 -17.82
CA LYS A 184 -24.55 -13.23 -17.58
C LYS A 184 -24.39 -14.38 -16.59
N LEU A 185 -25.23 -14.42 -15.56
CA LEU A 185 -25.26 -15.47 -14.55
C LEU A 185 -26.42 -16.42 -14.80
N THR A 186 -26.15 -17.71 -14.69
CA THR A 186 -27.15 -18.78 -14.78
C THR A 186 -26.99 -19.74 -13.61
N CYS A 187 -28.10 -20.28 -13.13
CA CYS A 187 -28.18 -21.28 -12.06
C CYS A 187 -29.11 -22.41 -12.53
N GLY A 188 -28.66 -23.67 -12.49
CA GLY A 188 -29.45 -24.80 -12.99
C GLY A 188 -29.96 -24.60 -14.43
N GLY A 189 -29.16 -23.97 -15.30
CA GLY A 189 -29.51 -23.66 -16.69
C GLY A 189 -30.51 -22.51 -16.90
N LYS A 190 -30.98 -21.86 -15.83
CA LYS A 190 -31.90 -20.70 -15.91
C LYS A 190 -31.15 -19.40 -15.63
N PRO A 191 -31.54 -18.27 -16.25
CA PRO A 191 -31.03 -16.97 -15.88
C PRO A 191 -31.19 -16.68 -14.38
N TRP A 192 -30.11 -16.22 -13.75
CA TRP A 192 -30.11 -15.93 -12.31
C TRP A 192 -30.34 -14.44 -12.07
N LYS A 193 -31.58 -14.08 -11.74
CA LYS A 193 -32.00 -12.70 -11.46
C LYS A 193 -31.64 -12.28 -10.04
N ASN A 194 -31.30 -11.00 -9.86
CA ASN A 194 -31.09 -10.36 -8.56
C ASN A 194 -29.89 -10.91 -7.76
N ALA A 195 -28.88 -11.48 -8.41
CA ALA A 195 -27.57 -11.68 -7.78
C ALA A 195 -26.88 -10.34 -7.61
N LYS A 196 -26.30 -10.12 -6.43
CA LYS A 196 -25.48 -8.93 -6.18
C LYS A 196 -24.09 -9.12 -6.78
N VAL A 197 -23.63 -8.12 -7.50
CA VAL A 197 -22.32 -8.09 -8.14
C VAL A 197 -21.61 -6.80 -7.71
N LYS A 198 -20.36 -6.92 -7.27
CA LYS A 198 -19.52 -5.79 -6.86
C LYS A 198 -18.20 -5.79 -7.60
N LEU A 199 -17.79 -4.64 -8.10
CA LEU A 199 -16.49 -4.41 -8.70
C LEU A 199 -15.63 -3.63 -7.70
N TYR A 200 -14.47 -4.17 -7.36
CA TYR A 200 -13.50 -3.52 -6.50
C TYR A 200 -12.21 -3.27 -7.25
N ASP A 201 -11.52 -2.20 -6.90
CA ASP A 201 -10.07 -2.13 -7.04
C ASP A 201 -9.46 -2.80 -5.82
N ILE A 202 -8.63 -3.82 -6.01
CA ILE A 202 -7.91 -4.44 -4.89
C ILE A 202 -6.49 -3.93 -4.95
N ASP A 203 -6.22 -2.92 -4.13
CA ASP A 203 -4.89 -2.35 -4.06
C ASP A 203 -3.91 -3.34 -3.44
N THR A 204 -3.03 -3.88 -4.27
CA THR A 204 -1.93 -4.71 -3.80
C THR A 204 -0.86 -3.88 -3.07
N ASN A 205 -0.97 -2.54 -3.14
CA ASN A 205 -0.11 -1.59 -2.46
C ASN A 205 -0.62 -1.30 -1.02
N PRO A 206 0.24 -1.33 0.01
CA PRO A 206 -0.19 -1.10 1.39
C PRO A 206 -0.62 0.35 1.61
N GLY A 207 -1.88 0.57 1.99
CA GLY A 207 -2.40 1.85 2.48
C GLY A 207 -3.42 2.55 1.60
N ASP A 208 -3.73 1.96 0.46
CA ASP A 208 -4.94 2.24 -0.29
C ASP A 208 -6.01 1.24 0.21
N SER A 209 -7.22 1.74 0.46
CA SER A 209 -8.34 0.89 0.87
C SER A 209 -8.99 0.33 -0.37
N ASP A 210 -9.26 -0.99 -0.40
CA ASP A 210 -10.01 -1.62 -1.49
C ASP A 210 -11.21 -0.77 -1.93
N ASP A 211 -11.11 -0.12 -3.08
CA ASP A 211 -12.08 0.84 -3.54
C ASP A 211 -13.27 0.12 -4.18
N LEU A 212 -14.47 0.29 -3.63
CA LEU A 212 -15.68 -0.16 -4.30
C LEU A 212 -15.93 0.74 -5.52
N LEU A 213 -15.69 0.19 -6.71
CA LEU A 213 -15.85 0.91 -7.97
C LEU A 213 -17.33 0.97 -8.40
N ASP A 214 -18.08 -0.13 -8.24
CA ASP A 214 -19.51 -0.20 -8.57
C ASP A 214 -20.20 -1.40 -7.90
N GLU A 215 -21.49 -1.29 -7.62
CA GLU A 215 -22.35 -2.36 -7.09
C GLU A 215 -23.68 -2.39 -7.84
N LYS A 216 -24.02 -3.53 -8.45
CA LYS A 216 -25.30 -3.74 -9.17
C LYS A 216 -25.89 -5.12 -8.91
N TYR A 217 -27.08 -5.35 -9.46
CA TYR A 217 -27.77 -6.64 -9.44
C TYR A 217 -27.99 -7.15 -10.86
N THR A 218 -28.00 -8.48 -11.04
CA THR A 218 -28.38 -9.07 -12.32
C THR A 218 -29.86 -8.83 -12.65
N ASP A 219 -30.15 -8.63 -13.93
CA ASP A 219 -31.51 -8.40 -14.42
C ASP A 219 -32.33 -9.70 -14.59
N LYS A 220 -33.52 -9.58 -15.18
CA LYS A 220 -34.42 -10.72 -15.45
C LYS A 220 -33.81 -11.80 -16.35
N ASP A 221 -32.84 -11.44 -17.19
CA ASP A 221 -32.16 -12.31 -18.13
C ASP A 221 -30.80 -12.76 -17.57
N GLY A 222 -30.51 -12.47 -16.30
CA GLY A 222 -29.28 -12.82 -15.58
C GLY A 222 -28.10 -11.93 -15.95
N GLU A 223 -28.32 -10.88 -16.74
CA GLU A 223 -27.25 -10.03 -17.24
C GLU A 223 -26.85 -8.97 -16.21
N PHE A 224 -25.56 -8.64 -16.17
CA PHE A 224 -25.02 -7.54 -15.37
C PHE A 224 -23.99 -6.75 -16.17
N ARG A 225 -23.86 -5.48 -15.79
CA ARG A 225 -22.76 -4.61 -16.17
C ARG A 225 -22.39 -3.76 -14.96
N VAL A 226 -21.13 -3.84 -14.54
CA VAL A 226 -20.55 -2.99 -13.50
C VAL A 226 -19.40 -2.21 -14.09
N ASP A 227 -19.29 -0.93 -13.76
CA ASP A 227 -18.18 -0.11 -14.25
C ASP A 227 -17.85 1.04 -13.32
N GLY A 228 -16.56 1.35 -13.21
CA GLY A 228 -16.08 2.43 -12.35
C GLY A 228 -14.73 2.97 -12.80
N THR A 229 -14.33 4.07 -12.17
CA THR A 229 -13.08 4.78 -12.47
C THR A 229 -12.46 5.28 -11.18
N THR A 230 -11.13 5.22 -11.09
CA THR A 230 -10.36 5.76 -9.98
C THR A 230 -9.13 6.53 -10.51
N ARG A 231 -8.56 7.39 -9.66
CA ARG A 231 -7.39 8.21 -9.98
C ARG A 231 -6.19 7.66 -9.23
N GLU A 232 -5.41 6.87 -9.94
CA GLU A 232 -4.23 6.21 -9.39
C GLU A 232 -2.99 6.48 -10.23
N MET A 233 -1.85 6.47 -9.57
CA MET A 233 -0.56 6.53 -10.24
C MET A 233 -0.18 5.18 -10.85
N THR A 234 -0.61 4.08 -10.23
CA THR A 234 -0.40 2.70 -10.66
C THR A 234 -1.57 2.17 -11.49
N PRO A 235 -1.37 1.13 -12.31
CA PRO A 235 -2.50 0.43 -12.94
C PRO A 235 -3.46 -0.14 -11.90
N ILE A 236 -4.76 0.03 -12.15
CA ILE A 236 -5.83 -0.55 -11.33
C ILE A 236 -5.84 -2.09 -11.40
N ASP A 237 -6.17 -2.74 -10.30
CA ASP A 237 -6.22 -4.20 -10.09
C ASP A 237 -7.68 -4.67 -9.83
N PRO A 238 -8.56 -4.63 -10.84
CA PRO A 238 -9.99 -4.84 -10.65
C PRO A 238 -10.36 -6.30 -10.34
N VAL A 239 -11.20 -6.50 -9.33
CA VAL A 239 -11.75 -7.80 -8.91
C VAL A 239 -13.27 -7.76 -8.86
N LEU A 240 -13.91 -8.79 -9.44
CA LEU A 240 -15.36 -8.96 -9.42
C LEU A 240 -15.76 -9.93 -8.31
N TYR A 241 -16.69 -9.50 -7.45
CA TYR A 241 -17.34 -10.37 -6.49
C TYR A 241 -18.79 -10.62 -6.89
N ILE A 242 -19.18 -11.88 -6.89
CA ILE A 242 -20.55 -12.32 -7.16
C ILE A 242 -21.08 -12.95 -5.88
N TYR A 243 -22.21 -12.43 -5.40
CA TYR A 243 -22.89 -12.93 -4.21
C TYR A 243 -24.13 -13.68 -4.67
N HIS A 244 -24.16 -14.98 -4.38
CA HIS A 244 -25.26 -15.85 -4.76
C HIS A 244 -25.45 -16.97 -3.72
N ASP A 245 -26.65 -17.51 -3.70
CA ASP A 245 -27.07 -18.70 -2.97
C ASP A 245 -27.63 -19.76 -3.93
N CYS A 246 -27.26 -19.66 -5.22
CA CYS A 246 -27.55 -20.67 -6.23
C CYS A 246 -27.11 -22.06 -5.74
N GLU A 247 -28.08 -22.96 -5.62
CA GLU A 247 -27.94 -24.36 -5.18
C GLU A 247 -27.45 -24.63 -3.74
N ASP A 248 -27.31 -23.61 -2.90
CA ASP A 248 -26.96 -23.79 -1.48
C ASP A 248 -28.17 -23.58 -0.56
N SER A 249 -28.52 -24.62 0.19
CA SER A 249 -29.49 -24.56 1.30
C SER A 249 -28.90 -23.93 2.58
N ILE A 250 -27.75 -23.27 2.47
CA ILE A 250 -26.98 -22.68 3.57
C ILE A 250 -26.47 -21.29 3.15
N LYS A 251 -26.77 -20.28 3.97
CA LYS A 251 -26.59 -18.82 3.83
C LYS A 251 -25.48 -18.30 2.88
N THR A 252 -25.90 -17.38 1.98
CA THR A 252 -25.12 -16.35 1.24
C THR A 252 -23.61 -16.58 1.11
N ASN A 253 -23.19 -17.29 0.07
CA ASN A 253 -21.78 -17.46 -0.25
C ASN A 253 -21.27 -16.29 -1.11
N LYS A 254 -20.06 -15.81 -0.80
CA LYS A 254 -19.34 -14.77 -1.56
C LYS A 254 -18.31 -15.46 -2.45
N LEU A 255 -18.51 -15.49 -3.76
CA LEU A 255 -17.52 -15.99 -4.70
C LEU A 255 -16.62 -14.83 -5.19
N ARG A 256 -15.30 -14.98 -5.06
CA ARG A 256 -14.31 -14.09 -5.66
C ARG A 256 -13.96 -14.61 -7.05
N VAL A 257 -14.10 -13.78 -8.08
CA VAL A 257 -13.78 -14.18 -9.45
C VAL A 257 -12.77 -13.23 -10.06
N SER A 258 -11.61 -13.78 -10.42
CA SER A 258 -10.51 -13.04 -11.05
C SER A 258 -10.33 -13.34 -12.55
N ALA A 259 -11.07 -14.33 -13.09
CA ALA A 259 -10.98 -14.69 -14.50
C ALA A 259 -11.80 -13.72 -15.38
N MET A 260 -11.12 -12.74 -15.97
CA MET A 260 -11.71 -11.75 -16.87
C MET A 260 -11.01 -11.80 -18.23
N SER A 261 -11.76 -12.01 -19.32
CA SER A 261 -11.20 -11.90 -20.67
C SER A 261 -11.19 -10.44 -21.11
N LYS A 262 -10.01 -9.91 -21.43
CA LYS A 262 -9.84 -8.54 -21.90
C LYS A 262 -10.47 -8.40 -23.29
N GLU A 263 -11.43 -7.47 -23.43
CA GLU A 263 -11.87 -6.97 -24.73
C GLU A 263 -11.22 -5.59 -24.94
N ASP A 264 -10.79 -5.29 -26.17
CA ASP A 264 -10.06 -4.07 -26.47
C ASP A 264 -10.89 -2.79 -26.23
N ASN A 265 -10.15 -1.72 -25.89
CA ASN A 265 -10.62 -0.49 -25.24
C ASN A 265 -11.78 0.24 -25.96
N ILE A 266 -12.76 0.68 -25.17
CA ILE A 266 -13.66 1.77 -25.54
C ILE A 266 -13.08 3.04 -24.91
N ASN A 267 -12.27 3.74 -25.67
CA ASN A 267 -11.52 4.96 -25.30
C ASN A 267 -10.31 4.71 -24.38
N ASN A 268 -9.26 5.51 -24.60
CA ASN A 268 -7.88 5.33 -24.09
C ASN A 268 -7.73 5.38 -22.54
N THR A 269 -8.84 5.41 -21.79
CA THR A 269 -8.91 5.48 -20.33
C THR A 269 -9.72 4.35 -19.70
N LYS A 270 -10.52 3.57 -20.45
CA LYS A 270 -11.42 2.55 -19.90
C LYS A 270 -11.25 1.19 -20.57
N LYS A 271 -10.77 0.21 -19.80
CA LYS A 271 -10.65 -1.19 -20.23
C LYS A 271 -11.98 -1.91 -20.01
N VAL A 272 -12.42 -2.68 -20.99
CA VAL A 272 -13.67 -3.47 -20.89
C VAL A 272 -13.31 -4.94 -20.82
N TYR A 273 -13.87 -5.65 -19.86
CA TYR A 273 -13.72 -7.08 -19.72
C TYR A 273 -15.08 -7.76 -19.88
N THR A 274 -15.06 -8.90 -20.56
CA THR A 274 -16.23 -9.78 -20.63
C THR A 274 -16.00 -10.96 -19.70
N PHE A 275 -16.94 -11.13 -18.78
CA PHE A 275 -17.00 -12.30 -17.93
C PHE A 275 -17.57 -13.47 -18.73
N ARG A 276 -16.75 -14.47 -19.01
CA ARG A 276 -17.14 -15.70 -19.69
C ARG A 276 -17.19 -16.82 -18.66
N THR A 277 -18.39 -17.33 -18.38
CA THR A 277 -18.55 -18.55 -17.59
C THR A 277 -18.16 -19.73 -18.46
N SER A 278 -17.04 -20.41 -18.15
CA SER A 278 -16.68 -21.65 -18.84
C SER A 278 -17.27 -22.89 -18.18
N HIS A 279 -17.50 -22.90 -16.87
CA HIS A 279 -18.11 -24.03 -16.14
C HIS A 279 -19.02 -23.51 -15.02
N CYS A 280 -20.05 -24.30 -14.74
CA CYS A 280 -21.14 -24.05 -13.80
C CYS A 280 -20.67 -23.54 -12.43
N MET A 281 -21.51 -22.73 -11.77
CA MET A 281 -21.45 -22.48 -10.32
C MET A 281 -21.89 -23.75 -9.56
N ASP A 282 -21.33 -24.90 -9.91
CA ASP A 282 -21.57 -26.16 -9.22
C ASP A 282 -20.63 -26.18 -8.01
N GLY A 283 -21.20 -26.51 -6.85
CA GLY A 283 -20.62 -26.29 -5.53
C GLY A 283 -19.12 -26.55 -5.37
N HIS A 284 -18.50 -25.69 -4.55
CA HIS A 284 -17.16 -25.82 -4.00
C HIS A 284 -16.06 -26.12 -5.03
N ARG A 285 -15.50 -25.05 -5.61
CA ARG A 285 -14.05 -24.89 -5.82
C ARG A 285 -13.77 -23.43 -6.15
N ASP A 286 -12.86 -22.82 -5.40
CA ASP A 286 -12.17 -21.62 -5.87
C ASP A 286 -11.58 -21.96 -7.25
N ILE A 287 -12.08 -21.32 -8.31
CA ILE A 287 -11.53 -21.52 -9.65
C ILE A 287 -10.23 -20.72 -9.72
N GLU A 288 -9.14 -21.32 -9.24
CA GLU A 288 -7.79 -21.00 -9.70
C GLU A 288 -7.55 -21.76 -11.01
N SER A 289 -7.60 -21.04 -12.13
CA SER A 289 -6.86 -21.39 -13.35
C SER A 289 -6.39 -20.04 -13.92
N GLY A 290 -5.10 -19.74 -14.06
CA GLY A 290 -4.05 -20.63 -14.49
C GLY A 290 -4.18 -20.84 -15.99
N ASP A 291 -3.89 -19.81 -16.79
CA ASP A 291 -3.26 -20.02 -18.09
C ASP A 291 -2.48 -18.78 -18.56
N ARG A 292 -1.16 -18.99 -18.58
CA ARG A 292 -0.17 -18.17 -19.24
C ARG A 292 -0.36 -18.40 -20.75
N VAL A 293 -0.98 -17.47 -21.46
CA VAL A 293 -0.94 -17.49 -22.93
C VAL A 293 0.48 -17.07 -23.35
N SER A 294 1.33 -18.07 -23.55
CA SER A 294 2.52 -17.97 -24.38
C SER A 294 2.08 -17.62 -25.80
N GLY A 295 2.32 -16.39 -26.23
CA GLY A 295 2.25 -16.02 -27.64
C GLY A 295 3.48 -16.55 -28.36
N THR A 296 3.33 -17.65 -29.07
CA THR A 296 4.13 -17.93 -30.26
C THR A 296 3.49 -17.18 -31.43
N GLY A 297 4.28 -16.32 -32.05
CA GLY A 297 4.03 -15.65 -33.32
C GLY A 297 5.36 -15.08 -33.80
#